data_AF-A0A1N6DYX5-F1
#
_entry.id   AF-A0A1N6DYX5-F1
#
_cell.length_a   1.000
_cell.length_b   1.000
_cell.length_c   1.000
_cell.angle_alpha   90.00
_cell.angle_beta   90.00
_cell.angle_gamma   90.00
#
_symmetry.space_group_name_H-M   'P 1'
#
loop_
_entity.id
_entity.type
_entity.pdbx_description
1 polymer ?
#
loop_
_entity_poly.entity_id
_entity_poly.type
_entity_poly.pdbx_seq_one_letter_code
_entity_poly.pdbx_strand_id
1 'polypeptide(L)'
;MSLKIIIPTDPVVRVEIPSDYPIPPIGEEFYIRFETFVTDPKEWERVKRILEKDALTVEKVEDNKVYLYIGQKADLQGTIESDEYMPSIVQYWEKHPETKPDPL
;
A
#
# COMPACT_ATOMS: atom_id res chain seq x y z
N MET A 1 18.13 -1.40 -2.07
CA MET A 1 17.23 -2.44 -2.61
C MET A 1 15.86 -1.78 -2.75
N SER A 2 14.99 -2.21 -3.67
CA SER A 2 13.62 -1.68 -3.79
C SER A 2 12.63 -2.78 -3.40
N LEU A 3 11.49 -2.36 -2.86
CA LEU A 3 10.35 -3.25 -2.58
C LEU A 3 9.34 -3.12 -3.72
N LYS A 4 8.75 -4.22 -4.16
CA LYS A 4 7.76 -4.20 -5.24
C LYS A 4 6.35 -4.38 -4.69
N ILE A 5 5.47 -3.44 -4.95
CA ILE A 5 4.04 -3.57 -4.65
C ILE A 5 3.34 -4.18 -5.87
N ILE A 6 2.50 -5.18 -5.62
CA ILE A 6 1.65 -5.84 -6.63
C ILE A 6 0.20 -5.44 -6.33
N ILE A 7 -0.37 -4.59 -7.19
CA ILE A 7 -1.73 -4.07 -7.04
C ILE A 7 -2.69 -4.91 -7.91
N PRO A 8 -3.78 -5.46 -7.36
CA PRO A 8 -4.67 -6.42 -8.02
C PRO A 8 -5.65 -5.76 -9.02
N THR A 9 -5.15 -4.90 -9.90
CA THR A 9 -5.89 -4.35 -11.05
C THR A 9 -5.96 -5.34 -12.21
N ASP A 10 -6.80 -5.07 -13.21
CA ASP A 10 -6.79 -5.79 -14.49
C ASP A 10 -6.40 -4.86 -15.67
N PRO A 11 -5.22 -5.04 -16.29
CA PRO A 11 -4.10 -5.90 -15.87
C PRO A 11 -3.42 -5.42 -14.58
N VAL A 12 -2.70 -6.35 -13.93
CA VAL A 12 -2.00 -6.14 -12.65
C VAL A 12 -0.94 -5.04 -12.77
N VAL A 13 -1.04 -4.03 -11.90
CA VAL A 13 -0.05 -2.95 -11.78
C VAL A 13 1.05 -3.36 -10.81
N ARG A 14 2.30 -3.06 -11.17
CA ARG A 14 3.49 -3.40 -10.38
C ARG A 14 4.35 -2.17 -10.25
N VAL A 15 4.58 -1.71 -9.02
CA VAL A 15 5.37 -0.51 -8.76
C VAL A 15 6.49 -0.78 -7.77
N GLU A 16 7.58 -0.03 -7.88
CA GLU A 16 8.68 -0.10 -6.93
C GLU A 16 8.58 1.06 -5.94
N ILE A 17 8.77 0.75 -4.67
CA ILE A 17 8.84 1.72 -3.57
C ILE A 17 10.17 1.56 -2.82
N PRO A 18 10.58 2.56 -2.02
CA PRO A 18 11.74 2.44 -1.15
C PRO A 18 11.62 1.22 -0.24
N SER A 19 12.70 0.43 -0.12
CA SER A 19 12.67 -0.81 0.69
C SER A 19 12.59 -0.58 2.19
N ASP A 20 12.82 0.66 2.63
CA ASP A 20 12.73 1.09 4.02
C ASP A 20 11.33 1.61 4.39
N TYR A 21 10.39 1.63 3.44
CA TYR A 21 9.01 1.96 3.73
C TYR A 21 8.40 0.92 4.68
N PRO A 22 7.82 1.34 5.83
CA PRO A 22 7.26 0.43 6.83
C PRO A 22 6.03 -0.29 6.29
N ILE A 23 6.06 -1.62 6.30
CA ILE A 23 4.99 -2.47 5.76
C ILE A 23 3.98 -2.79 6.85
N PRO A 24 2.69 -2.43 6.68
CA PRO A 24 1.64 -2.84 7.59
C PRO A 24 1.56 -4.37 7.72
N PRO A 25 1.03 -4.88 8.85
CA PRO A 25 0.71 -6.28 9.00
C PRO A 25 -0.21 -6.81 7.88
N ILE A 26 -0.18 -8.12 7.64
CA ILE A 26 -1.18 -8.78 6.78
C ILE A 26 -2.59 -8.47 7.31
N GLY A 27 -3.50 -8.12 6.40
CA GLY A 27 -4.87 -7.70 6.69
C GLY A 27 -5.08 -6.20 6.84
N GLU A 28 -4.01 -5.44 7.05
CA GLU A 28 -4.08 -4.01 7.30
C GLU A 28 -3.96 -3.19 6.01
N GLU A 29 -4.53 -1.98 6.02
CA GLU A 29 -4.51 -1.07 4.89
C GLU A 29 -3.09 -0.57 4.58
N PHE A 30 -2.77 -0.49 3.28
CA PHE A 30 -1.49 -0.06 2.79
C PHE A 30 -1.48 1.45 2.51
N TYR A 31 -1.05 2.22 3.50
CA TYR A 31 -1.14 3.68 3.49
C TYR A 31 0.03 4.38 2.76
N ILE A 32 -0.01 4.42 1.43
CA ILE A 32 0.98 5.16 0.64
C ILE A 32 0.31 6.06 -0.40
N ARG A 33 0.94 7.19 -0.75
CA ARG A 33 0.55 7.97 -1.93
C ARG A 33 0.93 7.19 -3.19
N PHE A 34 0.03 6.31 -3.64
CA PHE A 34 0.23 5.47 -4.83
C PHE A 34 0.58 6.28 -6.08
N GLU A 35 0.02 7.49 -6.24
CA GLU A 35 0.30 8.40 -7.35
C GLU A 35 1.79 8.76 -7.48
N THR A 36 2.53 8.78 -6.37
CA THR A 36 3.98 9.04 -6.37
C THR A 36 4.76 7.93 -7.09
N PHE A 37 4.22 6.71 -7.13
CA PHE A 37 4.92 5.52 -7.61
C PHE A 37 4.31 4.92 -8.88
N VAL A 38 3.01 5.11 -9.11
CA VAL A 38 2.31 4.67 -10.32
C VAL A 38 2.42 5.76 -11.39
N THR A 39 3.55 5.78 -12.12
CA THR A 39 3.87 6.86 -13.05
C THR A 39 3.14 6.77 -14.40
N ASP A 40 2.64 5.59 -14.80
CA ASP A 40 1.85 5.44 -16.02
C ASP A 40 0.42 5.97 -15.76
N PRO A 41 -0.07 6.97 -16.50
CA PRO A 41 -1.39 7.55 -16.27
C PRO A 41 -2.56 6.55 -16.39
N LYS A 42 -2.44 5.55 -17.28
CA LYS A 42 -3.47 4.52 -17.45
C LYS A 42 -3.46 3.52 -16.30
N GLU A 43 -2.28 3.21 -15.77
CA GLU A 43 -2.17 2.40 -14.55
C GLU A 43 -2.71 3.17 -13.35
N TRP A 44 -2.36 4.45 -13.22
CA TRP A 44 -2.85 5.31 -12.16
C TRP A 44 -4.38 5.40 -12.16
N GLU A 45 -5.01 5.60 -13.33
CA GLU A 45 -6.47 5.59 -13.44
C GLU A 45 -7.10 4.31 -12.89
N ARG A 46 -6.48 3.14 -13.10
CA ARG A 46 -7.00 1.86 -12.59
C ARG A 46 -6.87 1.77 -11.08
N VAL A 47 -5.71 2.15 -10.55
CA VAL A 47 -5.45 2.16 -9.10
C VAL A 47 -6.39 3.15 -8.41
N LYS A 48 -6.53 4.36 -8.96
CA LYS A 48 -7.43 5.40 -8.45
C LYS A 48 -8.88 4.93 -8.37
N ARG A 49 -9.39 4.24 -9.40
CA ARG A 49 -10.76 3.68 -9.38
C ARG A 49 -10.99 2.65 -8.28
N ILE A 50 -9.94 1.94 -7.86
CA ILE A 50 -10.01 1.05 -6.69
C ILE A 50 -10.09 1.91 -5.43
N LEU A 51 -9.15 2.84 -5.26
CA LEU A 51 -9.06 3.71 -4.07
C LEU A 51 -10.33 4.58 -3.84
N GLU A 52 -11.08 4.89 -4.90
CA GLU A 52 -12.36 5.60 -4.81
C GLU A 52 -13.51 4.75 -4.22
N LYS A 53 -13.35 3.42 -4.17
CA LYS A 53 -14.42 2.48 -3.78
C LYS A 53 -14.03 1.60 -2.60
N ASP A 54 -12.77 1.21 -2.54
CA ASP A 54 -12.24 0.19 -1.66
C ASP A 54 -10.83 0.57 -1.19
N ALA A 55 -10.46 0.11 0.00
CA ALA A 55 -9.09 0.19 0.46
C ALA A 55 -8.21 -0.88 -0.22
N LEU A 56 -6.88 -0.69 -0.17
CA LEU A 56 -5.92 -1.73 -0.54
C LEU A 56 -5.26 -2.25 0.74
N THR A 57 -5.42 -3.54 1.04
CA THR A 57 -4.86 -4.18 2.24
C THR A 57 -3.72 -5.13 1.90
N VAL A 58 -2.83 -5.40 2.84
CA VAL A 58 -1.72 -6.36 2.66
C VAL A 58 -2.26 -7.79 2.68
N GLU A 59 -2.11 -8.52 1.57
CA GLU A 59 -2.46 -9.94 1.51
C GLU A 59 -1.29 -10.85 1.89
N LYS A 60 -0.11 -10.54 1.34
CA LYS A 60 1.08 -11.39 1.48
C LYS A 60 2.35 -10.57 1.28
N VAL A 61 3.40 -10.93 2.01
CA VAL A 61 4.77 -10.41 1.79
C VAL A 61 5.70 -11.58 1.50
N GLU A 62 6.37 -11.57 0.35
CA GLU A 62 7.28 -12.64 -0.09
C GLU A 62 8.31 -12.10 -1.08
N ASP A 63 9.59 -12.48 -0.94
CA ASP A 63 10.67 -12.12 -1.87
C ASP A 63 10.74 -10.63 -2.25
N ASN A 64 10.69 -9.73 -1.25
CA ASN A 64 10.62 -8.27 -1.43
C ASN A 64 9.42 -7.79 -2.27
N LYS A 65 8.34 -8.56 -2.30
CA LYS A 65 7.07 -8.17 -2.90
C LYS A 65 5.99 -8.09 -1.84
N VAL A 66 5.17 -7.05 -1.95
CA VAL A 66 3.95 -6.89 -1.15
C VAL A 66 2.78 -7.05 -2.10
N TYR A 67 1.97 -8.07 -1.86
CA TYR A 67 0.75 -8.35 -2.60
C TYR A 67 -0.41 -7.67 -1.90
N LEU A 68 -1.14 -6.83 -2.63
CA LEU A 68 -2.30 -6.13 -2.10
C LEU A 68 -3.60 -6.82 -2.49
N TYR A 69 -4.62 -6.64 -1.66
CA TYR A 69 -5.99 -7.12 -1.87
C TYR A 69 -6.95 -5.93 -1.88
N ILE A 70 -8.03 -6.04 -2.68
CA ILE A 70 -9.07 -5.00 -2.76
C ILE A 70 -10.08 -5.21 -1.64
N GLY A 71 -10.21 -4.21 -0.78
CA GLY A 71 -11.06 -4.23 0.41
C GLY A 71 -10.38 -4.91 1.60
N GLN A 72 -11.19 -5.29 2.58
CA GLN A 72 -10.73 -5.95 3.80
C GLN A 72 -11.14 -7.42 3.76
N LYS A 73 -10.18 -8.33 3.89
CA LYS A 73 -10.46 -9.76 3.96
C LYS A 73 -10.63 -10.12 5.43
N ALA A 74 -11.85 -10.51 5.82
CA ALA A 74 -12.19 -10.81 7.22
C ALA A 74 -11.25 -11.86 7.85
N ASP A 75 -10.78 -12.81 7.05
CA ASP A 75 -9.84 -13.87 7.50
C ASP A 75 -8.38 -13.40 7.58
N LEU A 76 -8.05 -12.23 7.03
CA LEU A 76 -6.70 -11.66 7.09
C LEU A 76 -6.54 -10.62 8.17
N GLN A 77 -7.63 -10.14 8.80
CA GLN A 77 -7.57 -9.05 9.77
C GLN A 77 -6.49 -9.34 10.81
N GLY A 78 -5.49 -8.46 10.85
CA GLY A 78 -4.30 -8.65 11.66
C GLY A 78 -4.69 -8.75 13.14
N THR A 79 -3.97 -9.58 13.90
CA THR A 79 -4.11 -9.62 15.36
C THR A 79 -3.49 -8.41 16.05
N ILE A 80 -2.94 -7.47 15.28
CA ILE A 80 -2.18 -6.30 15.72
C ILE A 80 -3.03 -5.07 15.43
N GLU A 81 -3.34 -4.30 16.47
CA GLU A 81 -4.14 -3.08 16.35
C GLU A 81 -3.36 -1.98 15.61
N SER A 82 -4.07 -1.10 14.91
CA SER A 82 -3.45 -0.04 14.10
C SER A 82 -2.50 0.86 14.92
N ASP A 83 -2.78 1.04 16.20
CA ASP A 83 -1.96 1.83 17.14
C ASP A 83 -0.54 1.27 17.32
N GLU A 84 -0.31 -0.02 17.06
CA GLU A 84 1.01 -0.63 17.22
C GLU A 84 1.95 -0.37 16.02
N TYR A 85 1.43 -0.30 14.79
CA TYR A 85 2.28 -0.15 13.59
C TYR A 85 2.25 1.25 12.98
N MET A 86 1.13 1.99 13.12
CA MET A 86 0.98 3.33 12.54
C MET A 86 2.08 4.33 12.93
N PRO A 87 2.64 4.33 14.16
CA PRO A 87 3.73 5.25 14.50
C PRO A 87 4.94 5.13 13.56
N SER A 88 5.26 3.94 13.09
CA SER A 88 6.37 3.72 12.15
C SER A 88 6.11 4.35 10.77
N ILE A 89 4.88 4.24 10.27
CA ILE A 89 4.42 4.85 9.01
C ILE A 89 4.44 6.37 9.12
N VAL A 90 3.92 6.92 10.23
CA VAL A 90 3.90 8.36 10.47
C VAL A 90 5.32 8.93 10.51
N GLN A 91 6.25 8.28 11.22
CA GLN A 91 7.66 8.69 11.27
C GLN A 91 8.33 8.63 9.88
N TYR A 92 7.94 7.67 9.04
CA TYR A 92 8.41 7.61 7.67
C TYR A 92 7.93 8.83 6.87
N TRP A 93 6.64 9.18 6.97
CA TRP A 93 6.08 10.35 6.29
C TRP A 93 6.67 11.68 6.75
N GLU A 94 7.10 11.80 8.00
CA GLU A 94 7.81 13.01 8.48
C GLU A 94 9.13 13.23 7.73
N LYS A 95 9.81 12.13 7.34
CA LYS A 95 11.06 12.16 6.58
C LYS A 95 10.84 12.19 5.07
N HIS A 96 9.73 11.59 4.62
CA HIS A 96 9.37 11.40 3.21
C HIS A 96 7.92 11.85 2.95
N PRO A 97 7.62 13.16 3.08
CA PRO A 97 6.25 13.68 3.01
C PRO A 97 5.57 13.42 1.65
N GLU A 98 6.34 13.25 0.58
CA GLU A 98 5.86 12.88 -0.76
C GLU A 98 5.19 11.49 -0.83
N THR A 99 5.41 10.66 0.19
CA THR A 99 4.83 9.31 0.27
C THR A 99 3.55 9.27 1.10
N LYS A 100 3.20 10.38 1.79
CA LYS A 100 2.01 10.50 2.62
C LYS A 100 0.75 10.62 1.74
N PRO A 101 -0.28 9.76 1.91
CA PRO A 101 -1.57 9.92 1.24
C PRO A 101 -2.18 11.30 1.49
N ASP A 102 -2.95 11.81 0.54
CA ASP A 102 -3.75 13.01 0.78
C ASP A 102 -4.84 12.72 1.83
N PRO A 103 -5.15 13.67 2.73
CA PRO A 103 -6.32 13.54 3.59
C PRO A 103 -7.57 13.45 2.70
N LEU A 104 -8.35 12.37 2.90
CA LEU A 104 -9.65 12.18 2.26
C LEU A 104 -10.64 13.29 2.62
#